data_AF-A0A6I3ZTP9-F1
#
_entry.id   AF-A0A6I3ZTP9-F1
#
_cell.length_a   1.000
_cell.length_b   1.000
_cell.length_c   1.000
_cell.angle_alpha   90.00
_cell.angle_beta   90.00
_cell.angle_gamma   90.00
#
_symmetry.space_group_name_H-M   'P 1'
#
loop_
_entity.id
_entity.type
_entity.pdbx_description
1 polymer ?
#
loop_
_entity_poly.entity_id
_entity_poly.type
_entity_poly.pdbx_seq_one_letter_code
_entity_poly.pdbx_strand_id
1 'polypeptide(L)'
;MTVQLTPAEAEQKIQQITHARDMAVTKLHQIADTQQTMLAAAWRGTYAGGYGNTSAQQHEDFNQLIATLNDIVEKGSTHMRSIANLDNG
;
A
#
# COMPACT_ATOMS: atom_id res chain seq x y z
N MET A 1 25.20 20.21 10.11
CA MET A 1 24.09 19.87 9.21
C MET A 1 22.83 19.87 10.05
N THR A 2 22.09 20.97 10.05
CA THR A 2 20.70 21.00 10.52
C THR A 2 19.85 20.47 9.37
N VAL A 3 19.06 19.43 9.63
CA VAL A 3 18.14 18.88 8.64
C VAL A 3 16.96 19.85 8.60
N GLN A 4 17.04 20.85 7.73
CA GLN A 4 15.98 21.83 7.51
C GLN A 4 14.81 21.16 6.79
N LEU A 5 13.98 20.46 7.55
CA LEU A 5 12.66 20.05 7.09
C LEU A 5 11.66 20.95 7.81
N THR A 6 11.17 21.98 7.12
CA THR A 6 10.12 22.82 7.69
C THR A 6 8.82 22.01 7.85
N PRO A 7 7.90 22.42 8.74
CA PRO A 7 6.61 21.75 8.90
C PRO A 7 5.81 21.67 7.60
N ALA A 8 5.90 22.71 6.75
CA ALA A 8 5.24 22.75 5.45
C ALA A 8 5.82 21.72 4.46
N GLU A 9 7.15 21.59 4.40
CA GLU A 9 7.81 20.59 3.57
C GLU A 9 7.57 19.17 4.06
N ALA A 10 7.50 18.97 5.38
CA ALA A 10 7.14 17.69 5.97
C ALA A 10 5.73 17.27 5.56
N GLU A 11 4.74 18.17 5.66
CA GLU A 11 3.37 17.87 5.29
C GLU A 11 3.21 17.61 3.78
N GLN A 12 3.93 18.33 2.92
CA GLN A 12 3.98 18.01 1.48
C GLN A 12 4.52 16.60 1.21
N LYS A 13 5.60 16.19 1.87
CA LYS A 13 6.17 14.84 1.70
C LYS A 13 5.24 13.76 2.24
N ILE A 14 4.55 14.03 3.36
CA ILE A 14 3.50 13.15 3.90
C ILE A 14 2.37 12.95 2.90
N GLN A 15 1.91 14.02 2.25
CA GLN A 15 0.88 13.94 1.22
C GLN A 15 1.34 13.12 0.01
N GLN A 16 2.58 13.30 -0.44
CA GLN A 16 3.17 12.52 -1.55
C GLN A 16 3.20 11.03 -1.23
N ILE A 17 3.67 10.66 -0.03
CA ILE A 17 3.76 9.26 0.41
C ILE A 17 2.37 8.65 0.60
N THR A 18 1.41 9.41 1.14
CA THR A 18 0.02 8.98 1.28
C THR A 18 -0.63 8.73 -0.09
N HIS A 19 -0.43 9.64 -1.04
CA HIS A 19 -0.94 9.47 -2.40
C HIS A 19 -0.34 8.24 -3.11
N ALA A 20 0.97 8.03 -2.99
CA ALA A 20 1.63 6.84 -3.53
C ALA A 20 1.07 5.55 -2.93
N ARG A 21 0.80 5.53 -1.62
CA ARG A 21 0.11 4.40 -0.96
C ARG A 21 -1.28 4.20 -1.54
N ASP A 22 -2.09 5.25 -1.68
CA ASP A 22 -3.46 5.13 -2.18
C ASP A 22 -3.49 4.55 -3.61
N MET A 23 -2.56 4.97 -4.46
CA MET A 23 -2.38 4.38 -5.80
C MET A 23 -2.00 2.90 -5.75
N ALA A 24 -1.06 2.53 -4.87
CA ALA A 24 -0.62 1.15 -4.71
C ALA A 24 -1.77 0.25 -4.22
N VAL A 25 -2.51 0.69 -3.19
CA VAL A 25 -3.69 -0.02 -2.66
C VAL A 25 -4.74 -0.19 -3.75
N THR A 26 -5.04 0.87 -4.51
CA THR A 26 -5.97 0.79 -5.64
C THR A 26 -5.55 -0.27 -6.66
N LYS A 27 -4.25 -0.31 -6.99
CA LYS A 27 -3.73 -1.29 -7.95
C LYS A 27 -3.83 -2.72 -7.43
N LEU A 28 -3.55 -2.94 -6.15
CA LEU A 28 -3.68 -4.26 -5.51
C LEU A 28 -5.14 -4.74 -5.51
N HIS A 29 -6.11 -3.87 -5.22
CA HIS A 29 -7.53 -4.21 -5.34
C HIS A 29 -7.92 -4.54 -6.78
N GLN A 30 -7.49 -3.76 -7.77
CA GLN A 30 -7.76 -4.07 -9.18
C GLN A 30 -7.23 -5.45 -9.61
N ILE A 31 -6.06 -5.85 -9.11
CA ILE A 31 -5.50 -7.18 -9.38
C ILE A 31 -6.38 -8.26 -8.73
N ALA A 32 -6.76 -8.09 -7.46
CA ALA A 32 -7.64 -9.03 -6.76
C ALA A 32 -9.01 -9.19 -7.47
N ASP A 33 -9.63 -8.09 -7.89
CA ASP A 33 -10.92 -8.10 -8.60
C ASP A 33 -10.80 -8.80 -9.97
N THR A 34 -9.68 -8.59 -10.66
CA THR A 34 -9.40 -9.27 -11.94
C THR A 34 -9.25 -10.77 -11.72
N GLN A 35 -8.57 -11.19 -10.66
CA GLN A 35 -8.44 -12.61 -10.30
C GLN A 35 -9.78 -13.26 -9.98
N GLN A 36 -10.63 -12.56 -9.22
CA GLN A 36 -11.97 -13.03 -8.89
C GLN A 36 -12.87 -13.14 -10.14
N THR A 37 -12.75 -12.18 -11.07
CA THR A 37 -13.44 -12.23 -12.36
C THR A 37 -12.97 -13.42 -13.19
N MET A 38 -11.67 -13.71 -13.23
CA MET A 38 -11.13 -14.87 -13.97
C MET A 38 -11.59 -16.21 -13.38
N LEU A 39 -11.69 -16.32 -12.06
CA LEU A 39 -12.28 -17.49 -11.38
C LEU A 39 -13.75 -17.68 -11.76
N ALA A 40 -14.52 -16.59 -11.79
CA ALA A 40 -15.94 -16.62 -12.12
C ALA A 40 -16.19 -16.89 -13.61
N ALA A 41 -15.32 -16.41 -14.50
CA ALA A 41 -15.60 -16.34 -15.93
C ALA A 41 -15.41 -17.66 -16.69
N ALA A 42 -14.36 -18.47 -16.46
CA ALA A 42 -14.07 -19.50 -17.48
C ALA A 42 -13.10 -20.65 -17.16
N TRP A 43 -12.66 -20.93 -15.92
CA TRP A 43 -11.86 -22.16 -15.72
C TRP A 43 -12.76 -23.39 -15.54
N ARG A 44 -13.36 -23.85 -16.64
CA ARG A 44 -13.97 -25.19 -16.75
C ARG A 44 -12.87 -26.20 -17.11
N GLY A 45 -12.09 -26.65 -16.12
CA GLY A 45 -11.05 -27.66 -16.32
C GLY A 45 -10.15 -27.85 -15.10
N THR A 46 -9.33 -28.89 -15.09
CA THR A 46 -8.44 -29.33 -13.99
C THR A 46 -7.54 -28.22 -13.42
N TYR A 47 -7.33 -27.14 -14.18
CA TYR A 47 -6.56 -25.95 -13.79
C TYR A 47 -7.30 -25.02 -12.82
N ALA A 48 -8.64 -25.09 -12.73
CA ALA A 48 -9.49 -24.28 -11.86
C ALA A 48 -9.12 -24.38 -10.37
N GLY A 49 -8.84 -25.60 -9.90
CA GLY A 49 -8.48 -25.85 -8.51
C GLY A 49 -7.12 -25.26 -8.13
N GLY A 50 -6.12 -25.37 -9.03
CA GLY A 50 -4.80 -24.78 -8.81
C GLY A 50 -4.82 -23.26 -8.79
N TYR A 51 -5.67 -22.65 -9.62
CA TYR A 51 -5.88 -21.20 -9.61
C TYR A 51 -6.56 -20.69 -8.35
N GLY A 52 -7.61 -21.38 -7.91
CA GLY A 52 -8.39 -20.97 -6.75
C GLY A 52 -7.51 -20.87 -5.51
N ASN A 53 -6.64 -21.86 -5.29
CA ASN A 53 -5.69 -21.82 -4.19
C ASN A 53 -4.64 -20.72 -4.36
N THR A 54 -4.07 -20.57 -5.56
CA THR A 54 -3.06 -19.52 -5.85
C THR A 54 -3.62 -18.11 -5.66
N SER A 55 -4.83 -17.86 -6.15
CA SER A 55 -5.50 -16.55 -6.05
C SER A 55 -5.96 -16.24 -4.63
N ALA A 56 -6.44 -17.22 -3.86
CA ALA A 56 -6.74 -17.04 -2.45
C ALA A 56 -5.49 -16.64 -1.65
N GLN A 57 -4.36 -17.33 -1.88
CA GLN A 57 -3.09 -16.98 -1.24
C GLN A 57 -2.60 -15.59 -1.65
N GLN A 58 -2.70 -15.24 -2.94
CA GLN A 58 -2.35 -13.90 -3.42
C GLN A 58 -3.23 -12.81 -2.81
N HIS A 59 -4.52 -13.10 -2.54
CA HIS A 59 -5.40 -12.15 -1.87
C HIS A 59 -4.96 -11.86 -0.43
N GLU A 60 -4.55 -12.90 0.31
CA GLU A 60 -3.95 -12.74 1.65
C GLU A 60 -2.64 -11.93 1.59
N ASP A 61 -1.78 -12.21 0.61
CA ASP A 61 -0.54 -11.47 0.38
C ASP A 61 -0.81 -9.98 0.07
N PHE A 62 -1.84 -9.68 -0.75
CA PHE A 62 -2.22 -8.30 -1.03
C PHE A 62 -2.70 -7.57 0.23
N ASN A 63 -3.47 -8.23 1.10
CA ASN A 63 -3.88 -7.63 2.38
C ASN A 63 -2.68 -7.35 3.29
N GLN A 64 -1.69 -8.25 3.34
CA GLN A 64 -0.44 -8.02 4.09
C GLN A 64 0.39 -6.87 3.51
N LEU A 65 0.47 -6.76 2.19
CA LEU A 65 1.15 -5.66 1.51
C LEU A 65 0.47 -4.32 1.83
N ILE A 66 -0.87 -4.27 1.78
CA ILE A 66 -1.65 -3.07 2.14
C ILE A 66 -1.38 -2.68 3.60
N ALA A 67 -1.40 -3.64 4.53
CA ALA A 67 -1.12 -3.38 5.94
C ALA A 67 0.30 -2.83 6.14
N THR A 68 1.30 -3.41 5.44
CA THR A 68 2.68 -2.95 5.47
C THR A 68 2.82 -1.53 4.92
N LEU A 69 2.17 -1.23 3.80
CA LEU A 69 2.18 0.11 3.21
C LEU A 69 1.57 1.14 4.18
N ASN A 70 0.48 0.79 4.85
CA ASN A 70 -0.15 1.66 5.85
C ASN A 70 0.79 1.95 7.02
N ASP A 71 1.44 0.92 7.59
CA ASP A 71 2.39 1.05 8.68
C ASP A 71 3.61 1.91 8.30
N ILE A 72 4.14 1.73 7.08
CA ILE A 72 5.26 2.54 6.56
C ILE A 72 4.85 4.01 6.44
N VAL A 73 3.67 4.30 5.88
CA VAL A 73 3.17 5.69 5.75
C VAL A 73 2.97 6.31 7.13
N GLU A 74 2.39 5.58 8.08
CA GLU A 74 2.13 6.06 9.44
C GLU A 74 3.43 6.39 10.19
N LYS A 75 4.39 5.44 10.20
CA LYS A 75 5.70 5.64 10.83
C LYS A 75 6.49 6.75 10.15
N GLY A 76 6.53 6.76 8.82
CA GLY A 76 7.20 7.80 8.04
C GLY A 76 6.63 9.19 8.32
N SER A 77 5.30 9.31 8.37
CA SER A 77 4.62 10.57 8.68
C SER A 77 4.90 11.04 10.11
N THR A 78 4.89 10.11 11.07
CA THR A 78 5.21 10.41 12.47
C THR A 78 6.64 10.90 12.63
N HIS A 79 7.62 10.24 11.99
CA HIS A 79 9.02 10.65 12.02
C HIS A 79 9.25 12.00 11.34
N MET A 80 8.63 12.24 10.18
CA MET A 80 8.74 13.54 9.50
C MET A 80 8.18 14.69 10.34
N ARG A 81 7.01 14.51 10.97
CA ARG A 81 6.45 15.51 11.90
C ARG A 81 7.34 15.72 13.12
N SER A 82 7.88 14.64 13.69
CA SER A 82 8.79 14.72 14.83
C SER A 82 10.05 15.52 14.48
N ILE A 83 10.67 15.26 13.34
CA ILE A 83 11.89 15.97 12.89
C ILE A 83 11.57 17.45 12.64
N ALA A 84 10.49 17.74 11.92
CA ALA A 84 10.12 19.13 11.62
C ALA A 84 9.82 19.95 12.88
N ASN A 85 9.19 19.34 13.89
CA ASN A 85 8.93 19.99 15.17
C ASN A 85 10.21 20.20 16.00
N LEU A 86 11.15 19.25 15.97
CA LEU A 86 12.42 19.37 16.69
C LEU A 86 13.37 20.39 16.05
N ASP A 87 13.31 20.58 14.74
CA ASP A 87 14.17 21.54 14.01
C ASP A 87 13.65 23.00 14.11
N ASN A 88 12.39 23.19 14.51
CA ASN A 88 11.74 24.51 14.66
C ASN A 88 11.43 24.87 16.12
N GLY A 89 11.91 24.06 17.08
CA GLY A 89 11.75 24.26 18.52
C GLY A 89 12.92 24.96 19.18
#